data_AF-A0A2T9JTS2-F1
#
_entry.id   AF-A0A2T9JTS2-F1
#
_cell.length_a   1.000
_cell.length_b   1.000
_cell.length_c   1.000
_cell.angle_alpha   90.00
_cell.angle_beta   90.00
_cell.angle_gamma   90.00
#
_symmetry.space_group_name_H-M   'P 1'
#
loop_
_entity.id
_entity.type
_entity.pdbx_description
1 polymer ?
#
loop_
_entity_poly.entity_id
_entity_poly.type
_entity_poly.pdbx_seq_one_letter_code
_entity_poly.pdbx_strand_id
1 'polypeptide(L)'
;MIQALGVDNYVIKNFAITGGYDGVQFSQSGTDYTNLVNNVVIQGNVITGAVHDGIKIGQANNVQIVDNLITDIRDEEGIDVVGSQNVVISRNEVARVGSTSAAIFAKGGSSNVQISGNYVHDVNGDGIAAGGSTSGSSMRPGTNYEAKNVDIFDNKVLDVGKQPVSVRGAVDVDIYGNYLAANTTNPWAVYLTTGDKTAAVRLYSSDVQISNNVLVGAKRVTQVDSGNGVDLIVADNAASIWAKPVGPALSASLPTLPTSP
;
A
#
# COMPACT_ATOMS: atom_id res chain seq x y z
N MET A 1 9.34 6.21 17.32
CA MET A 1 9.90 6.48 15.98
C MET A 1 11.23 5.79 15.82
N ILE A 2 11.44 5.14 14.68
CA ILE A 2 12.75 4.69 14.18
C ILE A 2 12.97 5.36 12.84
N GLN A 3 14.12 6.00 12.65
CA GLN A 3 14.48 6.64 11.38
C GLN A 3 15.90 6.25 11.00
N ALA A 4 16.11 5.82 9.76
CA ALA A 4 17.42 5.54 9.20
C ALA A 4 17.52 5.97 7.73
N LEU A 5 18.65 6.57 7.36
CA LEU A 5 18.83 7.19 6.04
C LEU A 5 20.04 6.59 5.30
N GLY A 6 19.84 6.09 4.07
CA GLY A 6 20.91 5.51 3.23
C GLY A 6 21.68 4.38 3.92
N VAL A 7 20.93 3.44 4.48
CA VAL A 7 21.46 2.34 5.28
C VAL A 7 21.22 0.98 4.63
N ASP A 8 22.06 0.01 4.98
CA ASP A 8 21.97 -1.35 4.45
C ASP A 8 21.85 -2.41 5.55
N ASN A 9 21.08 -3.47 5.30
CA ASN A 9 21.01 -4.69 6.12
C ASN A 9 20.46 -4.48 7.54
N TYR A 10 19.24 -3.92 7.64
CA TYR A 10 18.57 -3.66 8.92
C TYR A 10 17.38 -4.59 9.16
N VAL A 11 17.17 -4.97 10.42
CA VAL A 11 16.02 -5.73 10.88
C VAL A 11 15.38 -5.03 12.07
N ILE A 12 14.10 -4.71 11.95
CA ILE A 12 13.24 -4.07 12.93
C ILE A 12 12.15 -5.08 13.27
N LYS A 13 12.24 -5.75 14.43
CA LYS A 13 11.30 -6.84 14.73
C LYS A 13 10.85 -6.98 16.18
N ASN A 14 9.60 -7.41 16.35
CA ASN A 14 9.00 -7.87 17.59
C ASN A 14 8.99 -6.85 18.74
N PHE A 15 8.64 -5.60 18.46
CA PHE A 15 8.41 -4.59 19.49
C PHE A 15 7.24 -3.66 19.17
N ALA A 16 6.89 -2.83 20.15
CA ALA A 16 5.85 -1.82 20.02
C ALA A 16 6.44 -0.41 19.87
N ILE A 17 5.87 0.38 18.97
CA ILE A 17 6.12 1.81 18.78
C ILE A 17 4.80 2.54 19.01
N THR A 18 4.80 3.54 19.88
CA THR A 18 3.67 4.44 20.09
C THR A 18 4.09 5.86 19.79
N GLY A 19 3.33 6.55 18.94
CA GLY A 19 3.61 7.93 18.54
C GLY A 19 4.79 8.08 17.56
N GLY A 20 5.09 9.35 17.26
CA GLY A 20 6.09 9.74 16.27
C GLY A 20 5.48 10.59 15.16
N TYR A 21 6.32 11.27 14.38
CA TYR A 21 5.92 11.80 13.08
C TYR A 21 5.57 10.61 12.18
N ASP A 22 6.59 9.85 11.75
CA ASP A 22 6.41 8.49 11.25
C ASP A 22 6.68 7.46 12.37
N GLY A 23 6.07 6.27 12.27
CA GLY A 23 6.37 5.16 13.17
C GLY A 23 7.75 4.56 12.90
N VAL A 24 7.95 4.07 11.68
CA VAL A 24 9.24 3.61 11.14
C VAL A 24 9.48 4.29 9.80
N GLN A 25 10.65 4.89 9.62
CA GLN A 25 11.05 5.51 8.37
C GLN A 25 12.42 5.01 7.91
N PHE A 26 12.47 4.56 6.66
CA PHE A 26 13.72 4.37 5.92
C PHE A 26 13.66 5.23 4.67
N SER A 27 14.69 6.02 4.40
CA SER A 27 14.77 6.84 3.18
C SER A 27 16.20 6.95 2.67
N GLN A 28 16.43 7.36 1.42
CA GLN A 28 17.80 7.65 0.97
C GLN A 28 18.46 8.71 1.88
N SER A 29 19.79 8.72 1.89
CA SER A 29 20.53 9.92 2.28
C SER A 29 21.12 10.60 1.04
N GLY A 30 21.28 11.92 1.08
CA GLY A 30 21.71 12.70 -0.09
C GLY A 30 20.59 13.03 -1.06
N THR A 31 20.95 13.28 -2.32
CA THR A 31 20.03 13.63 -3.41
C THR A 31 20.16 12.65 -4.57
N ASP A 32 19.18 12.69 -5.48
CA ASP A 32 19.26 12.04 -6.80
C ASP A 32 19.56 10.54 -6.76
N TYR A 33 19.05 9.82 -5.76
CA TYR A 33 19.15 8.36 -5.67
C TYR A 33 20.59 7.85 -5.51
N THR A 34 21.48 8.68 -4.94
CA THR A 34 22.91 8.37 -4.82
C THR A 34 23.27 7.48 -3.63
N ASN A 35 22.48 7.51 -2.55
CA ASN A 35 22.66 6.62 -1.40
C ASN A 35 21.32 6.07 -0.88
N LEU A 36 20.88 4.99 -1.52
CA LEU A 36 19.61 4.30 -1.26
C LEU A 36 19.65 3.49 0.04
N VAL A 37 18.48 3.07 0.49
CA VAL A 37 18.34 2.04 1.54
C VAL A 37 18.32 0.66 0.88
N ASN A 38 19.06 -0.32 1.41
CA ASN A 38 19.00 -1.69 0.88
C ASN A 38 18.81 -2.76 1.97
N ASN A 39 18.06 -3.81 1.64
CA ASN A 39 17.93 -5.02 2.46
C ASN A 39 17.38 -4.71 3.87
N VAL A 40 16.12 -4.32 3.95
CA VAL A 40 15.45 -3.98 5.22
C VAL A 40 14.31 -4.95 5.49
N VAL A 41 14.20 -5.42 6.72
CA VAL A 41 13.07 -6.23 7.21
C VAL A 41 12.41 -5.51 8.38
N ILE A 42 11.10 -5.26 8.27
CA ILE A 42 10.26 -4.72 9.33
C ILE A 42 9.19 -5.78 9.63
N GLN A 43 9.32 -6.48 10.76
CA GLN A 43 8.53 -7.69 11.02
C GLN A 43 7.95 -7.79 12.42
N GLY A 44 6.67 -8.17 12.54
CA GLY A 44 6.12 -8.57 13.85
C GLY A 44 5.99 -7.41 14.84
N ASN A 45 5.92 -6.17 14.35
CA ASN A 45 5.85 -4.99 15.21
C ASN A 45 4.41 -4.54 15.44
N VAL A 46 4.19 -3.83 16.54
CA VAL A 46 2.97 -3.03 16.78
C VAL A 46 3.34 -1.57 16.61
N ILE A 47 2.74 -0.87 15.66
CA ILE A 47 3.00 0.54 15.38
C ILE A 47 1.68 1.28 15.54
N THR A 48 1.61 2.20 16.50
CA THR A 48 0.37 2.91 16.80
C THR A 48 0.57 4.40 17.04
N GLY A 49 -0.42 5.22 16.66
CA GLY A 49 -0.47 6.64 17.03
C GLY A 49 0.54 7.53 16.30
N ALA A 50 1.12 7.07 15.19
CA ALA A 50 1.97 7.92 14.37
C ALA A 50 1.13 9.05 13.75
N VAL A 51 1.72 10.24 13.66
CA VAL A 51 1.03 11.43 13.14
C VAL A 51 0.89 11.36 11.62
N HIS A 52 1.93 10.91 10.93
CA HIS A 52 2.05 10.95 9.48
C HIS A 52 1.91 9.55 8.90
N ASP A 53 3.00 8.82 8.65
CA ASP A 53 2.94 7.43 8.19
C ASP A 53 3.18 6.43 9.33
N GLY A 54 2.52 5.27 9.28
CA GLY A 54 2.89 4.14 10.13
C GLY A 54 4.29 3.63 9.80
N ILE A 55 4.50 3.28 8.52
CA ILE A 55 5.79 2.89 7.95
C ILE A 55 6.01 3.67 6.65
N LYS A 56 7.14 4.37 6.54
CA LYS A 56 7.55 5.07 5.32
C LYS A 56 8.84 4.48 4.75
N ILE A 57 8.80 4.04 3.50
CA ILE A 57 9.94 3.53 2.74
C ILE A 57 10.15 4.43 1.51
N GLY A 58 11.23 5.19 1.51
CA GLY A 58 11.61 6.06 0.40
C GLY A 58 12.90 5.58 -0.26
N GLN A 59 12.92 5.47 -1.59
CA GLN A 59 14.12 5.22 -2.38
C GLN A 59 14.96 4.06 -1.84
N ALA A 60 14.31 2.89 -1.73
CA ALA A 60 14.90 1.69 -1.16
C ALA A 60 14.88 0.53 -2.17
N ASN A 61 15.72 -0.48 -1.95
CA ASN A 61 15.65 -1.75 -2.65
C ASN A 61 15.60 -2.92 -1.66
N ASN A 62 14.87 -3.98 -2.01
CA ASN A 62 14.79 -5.23 -1.25
C ASN A 62 14.27 -5.00 0.18
N VAL A 63 12.99 -4.62 0.29
CA VAL A 63 12.34 -4.32 1.58
C VAL A 63 11.22 -5.31 1.86
N GLN A 64 11.15 -5.81 3.09
CA GLN A 64 10.07 -6.67 3.57
C GLN A 64 9.37 -6.01 4.75
N ILE A 65 8.06 -5.80 4.64
CA ILE A 65 7.17 -5.31 5.69
C ILE A 65 6.15 -6.40 5.96
N VAL A 66 6.35 -7.16 7.05
CA VAL A 66 5.68 -8.45 7.21
C VAL A 66 5.13 -8.67 8.61
N ASP A 67 3.91 -9.21 8.75
CA ASP A 67 3.34 -9.59 10.05
C ASP A 67 3.27 -8.42 11.07
N ASN A 68 3.11 -7.16 10.62
CA ASN A 68 2.97 -6.01 11.53
C ASN A 68 1.48 -5.66 11.79
N LEU A 69 1.21 -5.13 12.98
CA LEU A 69 -0.03 -4.42 13.29
C LEU A 69 0.25 -2.91 13.25
N ILE A 70 -0.40 -2.18 12.36
CA ILE A 70 -0.21 -0.75 12.14
C ILE A 70 -1.55 -0.06 12.29
N THR A 71 -1.70 0.82 13.27
CA THR A 71 -3.02 1.32 13.59
C THR A 71 -3.08 2.69 14.24
N ASP A 72 -4.23 3.37 14.17
CA ASP A 72 -4.42 4.72 14.71
C ASP A 72 -3.43 5.73 14.12
N ILE A 73 -3.31 5.71 12.78
CA ILE A 73 -2.45 6.62 12.01
C ILE A 73 -3.25 7.86 11.65
N ARG A 74 -2.73 9.05 11.97
CA ARG A 74 -3.56 10.26 11.97
C ARG A 74 -3.76 10.87 10.59
N ASP A 75 -2.68 11.19 9.87
CA ASP A 75 -2.75 12.10 8.72
C ASP A 75 -2.47 11.40 7.37
N GLU A 76 -1.47 10.51 7.29
CA GLU A 76 -1.06 9.82 6.05
C GLU A 76 -1.18 8.28 6.15
N GLU A 77 -0.40 7.55 5.36
CA GLU A 77 -0.62 6.15 5.05
C GLU A 77 -0.28 5.24 6.25
N GLY A 78 -0.91 4.08 6.32
CA GLY A 78 -0.39 3.01 7.19
C GLY A 78 0.99 2.55 6.72
N ILE A 79 1.14 2.35 5.41
CA ILE A 79 2.40 1.98 4.75
C ILE A 79 2.55 2.80 3.48
N ASP A 80 3.55 3.68 3.42
CA ASP A 80 3.93 4.48 2.25
C ASP A 80 5.25 3.98 1.64
N VAL A 81 5.24 3.60 0.36
CA VAL A 81 6.40 3.13 -0.38
C VAL A 81 6.59 4.02 -1.61
N VAL A 82 7.72 4.73 -1.67
CA VAL A 82 8.03 5.72 -2.71
C VAL A 82 9.36 5.39 -3.39
N GLY A 83 9.35 5.30 -4.73
CA GLY A 83 10.57 5.13 -5.54
C GLY A 83 11.41 3.89 -5.22
N SER A 84 10.76 2.81 -4.77
CA SER A 84 11.43 1.63 -4.23
C SER A 84 11.27 0.40 -5.12
N GLN A 85 12.22 -0.54 -5.05
CA GLN A 85 12.21 -1.75 -5.87
C GLN A 85 12.29 -3.04 -5.05
N ASN A 86 11.63 -4.09 -5.52
CA ASN A 86 11.60 -5.41 -4.88
C ASN A 86 11.08 -5.32 -3.43
N VAL A 87 9.81 -4.93 -3.29
CA VAL A 87 9.19 -4.71 -1.99
C VAL A 87 8.12 -5.75 -1.73
N VAL A 88 8.12 -6.34 -0.54
CA VAL A 88 7.10 -7.28 -0.08
C VAL A 88 6.37 -6.66 1.11
N ILE A 89 5.06 -6.47 0.98
CA ILE A 89 4.15 -5.99 2.02
C ILE A 89 3.17 -7.12 2.30
N SER A 90 3.42 -7.95 3.30
CA SER A 90 2.67 -9.18 3.48
C SER A 90 2.15 -9.42 4.89
N ARG A 91 0.91 -9.91 5.01
CA ARG A 91 0.32 -10.32 6.29
C ARG A 91 0.34 -9.21 7.35
N ASN A 92 0.22 -7.95 6.96
CA ASN A 92 0.05 -6.86 7.92
C ASN A 92 -1.43 -6.62 8.19
N GLU A 93 -1.74 -6.11 9.38
CA GLU A 93 -3.04 -5.49 9.66
C GLU A 93 -2.83 -3.98 9.68
N VAL A 94 -3.57 -3.28 8.83
CA VAL A 94 -3.50 -1.82 8.70
C VAL A 94 -4.89 -1.27 8.94
N ALA A 95 -5.08 -0.61 10.09
CA ALA A 95 -6.42 -0.25 10.55
C ALA A 95 -6.50 1.15 11.16
N ARG A 96 -7.67 1.80 11.07
CA ARG A 96 -7.90 3.15 11.65
C ARG A 96 -6.88 4.16 11.13
N VAL A 97 -6.85 4.28 9.80
CA VAL A 97 -5.95 5.19 9.08
C VAL A 97 -6.73 6.42 8.62
N GLY A 98 -6.30 7.59 9.08
CA GLY A 98 -6.94 8.87 8.80
C GLY A 98 -6.68 9.42 7.40
N SER A 99 -5.68 8.89 6.68
CA SER A 99 -5.35 9.27 5.31
C SER A 99 -6.53 9.24 4.37
N THR A 100 -6.58 10.25 3.51
CA THR A 100 -7.54 10.29 2.40
C THR A 100 -6.96 9.71 1.10
N SER A 101 -5.68 9.34 1.05
CA SER A 101 -5.03 8.73 -0.12
C SER A 101 -5.27 7.23 -0.17
N ALA A 102 -4.60 6.47 0.70
CA ALA A 102 -4.64 5.00 0.78
C ALA A 102 -4.13 4.52 2.15
N ALA A 103 -4.42 3.28 2.54
CA ALA A 103 -3.83 2.64 3.72
C ALA A 103 -2.44 2.06 3.41
N ILE A 104 -2.32 1.37 2.27
CA ILE A 104 -1.06 0.84 1.74
C ILE A 104 -0.85 1.45 0.35
N PHE A 105 0.31 2.08 0.14
CA PHE A 105 0.55 2.88 -1.06
C PHE A 105 1.94 2.60 -1.64
N ALA A 106 2.02 2.11 -2.87
CA ALA A 106 3.27 2.01 -3.63
C ALA A 106 3.25 3.01 -4.80
N LYS A 107 4.13 4.01 -4.80
CA LYS A 107 4.15 5.13 -5.77
C LYS A 107 5.57 5.57 -6.11
N GLY A 108 5.70 6.64 -6.90
CA GLY A 108 6.98 7.30 -7.13
C GLY A 108 7.95 6.56 -8.03
N GLY A 109 7.45 5.78 -8.99
CA GLY A 109 8.27 4.91 -9.84
C GLY A 109 8.73 3.64 -9.12
N SER A 110 7.97 3.18 -8.12
CA SER A 110 8.25 1.91 -7.45
C SER A 110 8.01 0.73 -8.40
N SER A 111 8.76 -0.36 -8.26
CA SER A 111 8.56 -1.53 -9.13
C SER A 111 8.84 -2.88 -8.48
N ASN A 112 8.21 -3.94 -8.98
CA ASN A 112 8.30 -5.30 -8.42
C ASN A 112 7.82 -5.28 -6.95
N VAL A 113 6.55 -4.92 -6.76
CA VAL A 113 5.95 -4.79 -5.43
C VAL A 113 4.89 -5.86 -5.25
N GLN A 114 5.00 -6.62 -4.16
CA GLN A 114 4.00 -7.62 -3.79
C GLN A 114 3.26 -7.14 -2.54
N ILE A 115 1.94 -7.06 -2.62
CA ILE A 115 1.05 -6.67 -1.52
C ILE A 115 0.10 -7.83 -1.29
N SER A 116 0.37 -8.64 -0.25
CA SER A 116 -0.34 -9.93 -0.10
C SER A 116 -0.79 -10.31 1.30
N GLY A 117 -1.96 -10.93 1.42
CA GLY A 117 -2.43 -11.45 2.71
C GLY A 117 -2.66 -10.39 3.78
N ASN A 118 -2.71 -9.09 3.43
CA ASN A 118 -2.92 -8.02 4.38
C ASN A 118 -4.41 -7.90 4.75
N TYR A 119 -4.67 -7.47 5.97
CA TYR A 119 -6.00 -7.08 6.43
C TYR A 119 -6.06 -5.56 6.57
N VAL A 120 -6.85 -4.92 5.72
CA VAL A 120 -7.00 -3.45 5.67
C VAL A 120 -8.44 -3.08 6.02
N HIS A 121 -8.65 -2.26 7.04
CA HIS A 121 -9.99 -1.85 7.46
C HIS A 121 -10.03 -0.51 8.22
N ASP A 122 -11.21 0.10 8.33
CA ASP A 122 -11.42 1.37 9.00
C ASP A 122 -10.49 2.48 8.47
N VAL A 123 -10.52 2.72 7.16
CA VAL A 123 -9.63 3.68 6.47
C VAL A 123 -10.45 4.80 5.83
N ASN A 124 -10.02 6.06 5.97
CA ASN A 124 -10.75 7.19 5.37
C ASN A 124 -10.60 7.27 3.83
N GLY A 125 -9.48 6.79 3.30
CA GLY A 125 -9.12 6.81 1.88
C GLY A 125 -9.36 5.48 1.17
N ASP A 126 -8.45 5.13 0.26
CA ASP A 126 -8.43 3.82 -0.38
C ASP A 126 -7.87 2.76 0.56
N GLY A 127 -8.17 1.49 0.29
CA GLY A 127 -7.47 0.41 0.99
C GLY A 127 -6.02 0.28 0.52
N ILE A 128 -5.84 -0.12 -0.74
CA ILE A 128 -4.53 -0.35 -1.36
C ILE A 128 -4.42 0.48 -2.65
N ALA A 129 -3.29 1.13 -2.88
CA ALA A 129 -3.03 1.87 -4.12
C ALA A 129 -1.72 1.44 -4.78
N ALA A 130 -1.80 1.08 -6.06
CA ALA A 130 -0.67 0.92 -6.96
C ALA A 130 -0.54 2.16 -7.86
N GLY A 131 0.55 2.90 -7.67
CA GLY A 131 0.79 4.19 -8.29
C GLY A 131 0.00 5.33 -7.66
N GLY A 132 0.45 6.58 -7.83
CA GLY A 132 -0.05 7.74 -7.11
C GLY A 132 0.05 9.06 -7.87
N SER A 133 0.38 10.13 -7.17
CA SER A 133 0.61 11.46 -7.74
C SER A 133 1.89 12.00 -7.12
N THR A 134 3.01 11.54 -7.64
CA THR A 134 4.33 11.82 -7.06
C THR A 134 5.04 12.92 -7.83
N SER A 135 5.58 13.91 -7.13
CA SER A 135 6.38 14.96 -7.76
C SER A 135 7.64 14.40 -8.40
N GLY A 136 8.11 15.01 -9.48
CA GLY A 136 9.28 14.54 -10.24
C GLY A 136 10.56 14.32 -9.41
N SER A 137 10.77 15.11 -8.35
CA SER A 137 11.92 14.94 -7.42
C SER A 137 11.86 13.66 -6.57
N SER A 138 10.66 13.11 -6.37
CA SER A 138 10.42 11.90 -5.60
C SER A 138 10.19 10.68 -6.49
N MET A 139 10.03 10.88 -7.80
CA MET A 139 9.97 9.81 -8.80
C MET A 139 11.34 9.16 -8.97
N ARG A 140 11.36 7.84 -9.15
CA ARG A 140 12.59 7.10 -9.49
C ARG A 140 13.08 7.56 -10.87
N PRO A 141 14.38 7.90 -11.04
CA PRO A 141 14.89 8.43 -12.30
C PRO A 141 14.65 7.47 -13.46
N GLY A 142 14.26 8.02 -14.61
CA GLY A 142 14.04 7.26 -15.84
C GLY A 142 12.73 6.45 -15.89
N THR A 143 11.84 6.60 -14.91
CA THR A 143 10.53 5.95 -14.92
C THR A 143 9.48 6.76 -15.70
N ASN A 144 8.55 6.05 -16.33
CA ASN A 144 7.40 6.60 -17.05
C ASN A 144 6.08 6.00 -16.53
N TYR A 145 6.07 5.62 -15.26
CA TYR A 145 4.96 5.02 -14.52
C TYR A 145 5.09 5.42 -13.05
N GLU A 146 3.97 5.47 -12.32
CA GLU A 146 3.97 5.71 -10.87
C GLU A 146 4.30 4.44 -10.07
N ALA A 147 3.87 3.29 -10.58
CA ALA A 147 4.32 1.98 -10.13
C ALA A 147 4.31 0.99 -11.30
N LYS A 148 5.15 -0.04 -11.25
CA LYS A 148 5.18 -1.09 -12.26
C LYS A 148 5.38 -2.49 -11.69
N ASN A 149 4.72 -3.50 -12.28
CA ASN A 149 4.85 -4.89 -11.86
C ASN A 149 4.45 -5.01 -10.38
N VAL A 150 3.16 -4.80 -10.13
CA VAL A 150 2.58 -4.80 -8.78
C VAL A 150 1.55 -5.91 -8.65
N ASP A 151 1.83 -6.87 -7.79
CA ASP A 151 0.92 -7.95 -7.44
C ASP A 151 0.13 -7.58 -6.17
N ILE A 152 -1.19 -7.49 -6.26
CA ILE A 152 -2.11 -7.28 -5.13
C ILE A 152 -2.99 -8.51 -4.98
N PHE A 153 -2.68 -9.39 -4.03
CA PHE A 153 -3.38 -10.66 -3.91
C PHE A 153 -3.65 -11.17 -2.51
N ASP A 154 -4.71 -11.95 -2.36
CA ASP A 154 -5.11 -12.56 -1.09
C ASP A 154 -5.30 -11.57 0.08
N ASN A 155 -5.50 -10.28 -0.21
CA ASN A 155 -5.80 -9.27 0.80
C ASN A 155 -7.29 -9.26 1.14
N LYS A 156 -7.61 -8.82 2.35
CA LYS A 156 -8.99 -8.50 2.76
C LYS A 156 -9.08 -7.01 3.02
N VAL A 157 -9.91 -6.33 2.23
CA VAL A 157 -10.09 -4.88 2.29
C VAL A 157 -11.58 -4.58 2.49
N LEU A 158 -11.93 -3.95 3.61
CA LEU A 158 -13.29 -3.49 3.90
C LEU A 158 -13.29 -2.19 4.68
N ASP A 159 -14.45 -1.57 4.83
CA ASP A 159 -14.64 -0.35 5.63
C ASP A 159 -13.66 0.77 5.26
N VAL A 160 -13.48 0.97 3.95
CA VAL A 160 -12.69 2.06 3.37
C VAL A 160 -13.59 3.19 2.86
N GLY A 161 -13.16 4.43 3.02
CA GLY A 161 -13.95 5.62 2.65
C GLY A 161 -14.00 5.90 1.14
N LYS A 162 -13.06 5.35 0.36
CA LYS A 162 -13.02 5.47 -1.10
C LYS A 162 -13.25 4.12 -1.81
N GLN A 163 -12.22 3.54 -2.43
CA GLN A 163 -12.30 2.23 -3.09
C GLN A 163 -11.37 1.22 -2.41
N PRO A 164 -11.69 -0.08 -2.44
CA PRO A 164 -10.80 -1.11 -1.92
C PRO A 164 -9.41 -1.08 -2.55
N VAL A 165 -9.34 -1.00 -3.89
CA VAL A 165 -8.07 -0.88 -4.63
C VAL A 165 -8.14 0.26 -5.63
N SER A 166 -7.05 1.04 -5.77
CA SER A 166 -6.85 1.91 -6.92
C SER A 166 -5.53 1.65 -7.64
N VAL A 167 -5.56 1.93 -8.93
CA VAL A 167 -4.42 1.89 -9.84
C VAL A 167 -4.30 3.28 -10.46
N ARG A 168 -3.24 4.02 -10.15
CA ARG A 168 -3.09 5.44 -10.50
C ARG A 168 -1.79 5.68 -11.26
N GLY A 169 -1.86 5.72 -12.58
CA GLY A 169 -0.67 5.86 -13.44
C GLY A 169 0.33 4.70 -13.33
N ALA A 170 -0.12 3.55 -12.82
CA ALA A 170 0.68 2.33 -12.73
C ALA A 170 0.42 1.39 -13.91
N VAL A 171 1.46 0.63 -14.29
CA VAL A 171 1.47 -0.29 -15.43
C VAL A 171 1.79 -1.70 -14.95
N ASP A 172 1.24 -2.74 -15.56
CA ASP A 172 1.58 -4.14 -15.22
C ASP A 172 1.18 -4.42 -13.75
N VAL A 173 -0.13 -4.49 -13.52
CA VAL A 173 -0.73 -4.63 -12.18
C VAL A 173 -1.73 -5.78 -12.16
N ASP A 174 -1.44 -6.79 -11.34
CA ASP A 174 -2.29 -7.96 -11.15
C ASP A 174 -3.01 -7.87 -9.80
N ILE A 175 -4.35 -7.88 -9.84
CA ILE A 175 -5.23 -7.78 -8.68
C ILE A 175 -6.08 -9.04 -8.61
N TYR A 176 -5.69 -9.99 -7.75
CA TYR A 176 -6.37 -11.29 -7.74
C TYR A 176 -6.57 -11.96 -6.39
N GLY A 177 -7.63 -12.76 -6.28
CA GLY A 177 -7.86 -13.56 -5.09
C GLY A 177 -8.15 -12.75 -3.82
N ASN A 178 -8.49 -11.46 -3.92
CA ASN A 178 -8.75 -10.58 -2.78
C ASN A 178 -10.22 -10.61 -2.35
N TYR A 179 -10.50 -10.23 -1.11
CA TYR A 179 -11.82 -9.81 -0.66
C TYR A 179 -11.91 -8.30 -0.68
N LEU A 180 -12.78 -7.74 -1.53
CA LEU A 180 -12.90 -6.31 -1.77
C LEU A 180 -14.35 -5.86 -1.46
N ALA A 181 -14.54 -5.21 -0.32
CA ALA A 181 -15.84 -4.65 0.06
C ALA A 181 -15.91 -3.16 -0.32
N ALA A 182 -16.64 -2.87 -1.41
CA ALA A 182 -16.89 -1.50 -1.85
C ALA A 182 -17.99 -0.83 -1.01
N ASN A 183 -17.94 0.51 -0.92
CA ASN A 183 -18.96 1.30 -0.24
C ASN A 183 -20.01 1.86 -1.21
N THR A 184 -21.03 2.53 -0.67
CA THR A 184 -22.14 3.07 -1.45
C THR A 184 -21.78 4.30 -2.28
N THR A 185 -20.74 5.04 -1.89
CA THR A 185 -20.28 6.27 -2.55
C THR A 185 -19.48 5.95 -3.81
N ASN A 186 -18.57 4.99 -3.71
CA ASN A 186 -17.75 4.47 -4.81
C ASN A 186 -18.07 2.98 -5.00
N PRO A 187 -19.16 2.65 -5.71
CA PRO A 187 -19.66 1.28 -5.77
C PRO A 187 -18.89 0.41 -6.79
N TRP A 188 -17.56 0.56 -6.84
CA TRP A 188 -16.62 -0.25 -7.61
C TRP A 188 -15.54 -0.82 -6.71
N ALA A 189 -15.08 -2.04 -6.99
CA ALA A 189 -14.03 -2.67 -6.19
C ALA A 189 -12.64 -2.14 -6.54
N VAL A 190 -12.40 -1.84 -7.82
CA VAL A 190 -11.13 -1.32 -8.33
C VAL A 190 -11.37 -0.01 -9.09
N TYR A 191 -10.50 0.98 -8.90
CA TYR A 191 -10.51 2.22 -9.67
C TYR A 191 -9.22 2.41 -10.47
N LEU A 192 -9.33 2.54 -11.79
CA LEU A 192 -8.21 2.87 -12.67
C LEU A 192 -8.27 4.36 -13.03
N THR A 193 -7.20 5.08 -12.71
CA THR A 193 -7.09 6.51 -13.01
C THR A 193 -5.67 6.89 -13.39
N THR A 194 -5.51 8.11 -13.88
CA THR A 194 -4.21 8.69 -14.18
C THR A 194 -3.49 8.98 -12.86
N GLY A 195 -2.15 9.05 -12.89
CA GLY A 195 -1.36 9.52 -11.76
C GLY A 195 -1.62 11.01 -11.46
N ASP A 196 -0.58 11.86 -11.43
CA ASP A 196 -0.81 13.31 -11.32
C ASP A 196 -1.59 13.84 -12.54
N LYS A 197 -2.86 14.20 -12.32
CA LYS A 197 -3.76 14.73 -13.36
C LYS A 197 -3.33 16.11 -13.88
N THR A 198 -2.51 16.81 -13.10
CA THR A 198 -2.00 18.15 -13.40
C THR A 198 -0.61 18.15 -14.02
N ALA A 199 0.08 17.00 -14.05
CA ALA A 199 1.40 16.89 -14.65
C ALA A 199 1.38 17.18 -16.16
N ALA A 200 2.45 17.81 -16.64
CA ALA A 200 2.64 18.13 -18.06
C ALA A 200 2.66 16.86 -18.93
N VAL A 201 3.25 15.78 -18.40
CA VAL A 201 3.18 14.44 -18.97
C VAL A 201 2.40 13.57 -18.00
N ARG A 202 1.21 13.15 -18.42
CA ARG A 202 0.34 12.29 -17.62
C ARG A 202 0.77 10.83 -17.72
N LEU A 203 0.80 10.17 -16.58
CA LEU A 203 1.05 8.74 -16.48
C LEU A 203 -0.30 8.03 -16.37
N TYR A 204 -0.63 7.24 -17.40
CA TYR A 204 -1.90 6.51 -17.46
C TYR A 204 -1.72 5.07 -17.00
N SER A 205 -2.77 4.51 -16.40
CA SER A 205 -2.80 3.11 -16.04
C SER A 205 -3.11 2.21 -17.23
N SER A 206 -2.34 1.14 -17.38
CA SER A 206 -2.45 0.16 -18.47
C SER A 206 -1.92 -1.20 -18.03
N ASP A 207 -2.26 -2.26 -18.78
CA ASP A 207 -1.84 -3.64 -18.49
C ASP A 207 -2.22 -4.03 -17.05
N VAL A 208 -3.54 -4.07 -16.81
CA VAL A 208 -4.11 -4.34 -15.48
C VAL A 208 -4.99 -5.57 -15.58
N GLN A 209 -4.75 -6.56 -14.73
CA GLN A 209 -5.59 -7.75 -14.64
C GLN A 209 -6.34 -7.77 -13.31
N ILE A 210 -7.64 -7.94 -13.36
CA ILE A 210 -8.50 -8.02 -12.17
C ILE A 210 -9.22 -9.36 -12.22
N SER A 211 -8.78 -10.32 -11.40
CA SER A 211 -9.33 -11.68 -11.47
C SER A 211 -9.60 -12.37 -10.15
N ASN A 212 -10.56 -13.30 -10.13
CA ASN A 212 -10.77 -14.19 -8.97
C ASN A 212 -11.00 -13.48 -7.62
N ASN A 213 -11.47 -12.23 -7.63
CA ASN A 213 -11.73 -11.50 -6.39
C ASN A 213 -13.14 -11.78 -5.87
N VAL A 214 -13.26 -11.86 -4.56
CA VAL A 214 -14.52 -11.86 -3.83
C VAL A 214 -15.00 -10.42 -3.65
N LEU A 215 -16.12 -10.07 -4.27
CA LEU A 215 -16.66 -8.71 -4.27
C LEU A 215 -17.87 -8.59 -3.36
N VAL A 216 -17.87 -7.60 -2.47
CA VAL A 216 -19.00 -7.31 -1.58
C VAL A 216 -19.39 -5.84 -1.72
N GLY A 217 -20.68 -5.55 -1.83
CA GLY A 217 -21.20 -4.18 -1.98
C GLY A 217 -20.91 -3.50 -3.33
N ALA A 218 -20.02 -4.04 -4.15
CA ALA A 218 -19.66 -3.49 -5.46
C ALA A 218 -20.81 -3.66 -6.47
N LYS A 219 -21.21 -2.57 -7.13
CA LYS A 219 -22.16 -2.59 -8.26
C LYS A 219 -21.47 -2.83 -9.60
N ARG A 220 -20.15 -2.63 -9.65
CA ARG A 220 -19.29 -2.92 -10.80
C ARG A 220 -17.94 -3.43 -10.30
N VAL A 221 -17.27 -4.29 -11.06
CA VAL A 221 -15.92 -4.76 -10.69
C VAL A 221 -14.94 -3.58 -10.69
N THR A 222 -14.98 -2.77 -11.75
CA THR A 222 -14.02 -1.68 -11.95
C THR A 222 -14.67 -0.41 -12.48
N GLN A 223 -14.06 0.73 -12.17
CA GLN A 223 -14.31 2.04 -12.78
C GLN A 223 -13.01 2.51 -13.45
N VAL A 224 -13.11 3.08 -14.66
CA VAL A 224 -11.93 3.49 -15.44
C VAL A 224 -12.12 4.93 -15.91
N ASP A 225 -11.17 5.81 -15.58
CA ASP A 225 -11.11 7.16 -16.14
C ASP A 225 -10.56 7.12 -17.58
N SER A 226 -11.02 8.05 -18.43
CA SER A 226 -10.56 8.18 -19.82
C SER A 226 -9.04 8.19 -19.95
N GLY A 227 -8.53 7.43 -20.94
CA GLY A 227 -7.10 7.28 -21.21
C GLY A 227 -6.42 6.17 -20.39
N ASN A 228 -7.11 5.59 -19.41
CA ASN A 228 -6.62 4.44 -18.65
C ASN A 228 -7.27 3.14 -19.14
N GLY A 229 -6.73 2.00 -18.74
CA GLY A 229 -7.29 0.67 -19.02
C GLY A 229 -6.96 0.11 -20.40
N VAL A 230 -5.90 0.61 -21.05
CA VAL A 230 -5.30 -0.11 -22.18
C VAL A 230 -4.84 -1.48 -21.69
N ASP A 231 -5.19 -2.54 -22.40
CA ASP A 231 -4.93 -3.94 -22.03
C ASP A 231 -5.50 -4.34 -20.66
N LEU A 232 -6.63 -3.75 -20.27
CA LEU A 232 -7.38 -4.16 -19.06
C LEU A 232 -8.07 -5.51 -19.28
N ILE A 233 -7.80 -6.46 -18.39
CA ILE A 233 -8.47 -7.77 -18.32
C ILE A 233 -9.27 -7.86 -17.03
N VAL A 234 -10.55 -8.24 -17.12
CA VAL A 234 -11.41 -8.49 -15.96
C VAL A 234 -12.08 -9.85 -16.11
N ALA A 235 -11.79 -10.78 -15.20
CA ALA A 235 -12.26 -12.16 -15.29
C ALA A 235 -12.62 -12.75 -13.92
N ASP A 236 -13.60 -13.66 -13.84
CA ASP A 236 -13.83 -14.53 -12.67
C ASP A 236 -14.00 -13.84 -11.30
N ASN A 237 -14.45 -12.57 -11.29
CA ASN A 237 -14.76 -11.86 -10.05
C ASN A 237 -16.22 -12.14 -9.64
N ALA A 238 -16.47 -12.49 -8.38
CA ALA A 238 -17.79 -12.92 -7.94
C ALA A 238 -18.08 -12.48 -6.50
N ALA A 239 -19.36 -12.37 -6.16
CA ALA A 239 -19.78 -12.37 -4.77
C ALA A 239 -19.69 -13.82 -4.25
N SER A 240 -18.88 -14.05 -3.21
CA SER A 240 -18.64 -15.38 -2.64
C SER A 240 -18.27 -15.27 -1.16
N ILE A 241 -18.06 -16.41 -0.51
CA ILE A 241 -17.60 -16.49 0.88
C ILE A 241 -16.08 -16.37 0.92
N TRP A 242 -15.57 -15.53 1.81
CA TRP A 242 -14.15 -15.44 2.11
C TRP A 242 -13.78 -16.35 3.27
N ALA A 243 -12.75 -17.18 3.08
CA ALA A 243 -12.27 -18.12 4.10
C ALA A 243 -10.76 -18.06 4.35
N LYS A 244 -10.01 -17.27 3.56
CA LYS A 244 -8.54 -17.21 3.70
C LYS A 244 -8.16 -16.38 4.95
N PRO A 245 -7.22 -16.84 5.78
CA PRO A 245 -6.66 -16.02 6.85
C PRO A 245 -5.85 -14.86 6.27
N VAL A 246 -5.90 -13.72 6.94
CA VAL A 246 -5.21 -12.48 6.56
C VAL A 246 -4.74 -11.75 7.82
N GLY A 247 -3.85 -10.78 7.66
CA GLY A 247 -3.24 -10.06 8.77
C GLY A 247 -2.11 -10.85 9.41
N PRO A 248 -1.54 -10.33 10.51
CA PRO A 248 -0.38 -10.92 11.14
C PRO A 248 -0.75 -12.28 11.70
N ALA A 249 0.15 -13.25 11.57
CA ALA A 249 0.04 -14.48 12.35
C ALA A 249 -0.05 -14.06 13.84
N LEU A 250 -1.12 -14.45 14.53
CA LEU A 250 -1.31 -14.20 15.96
C LEU A 250 -0.06 -14.67 16.72
N SER A 251 0.89 -13.76 16.96
CA SER A 251 2.09 -14.09 17.72
C SER A 251 1.71 -14.15 19.19
N ALA A 252 2.08 -15.24 19.85
CA ALA A 252 1.92 -15.39 21.28
C ALA A 252 2.56 -14.19 22.00
N SER A 253 1.73 -13.42 22.70
CA SER A 253 2.10 -12.36 23.64
C SER A 253 3.09 -11.32 23.11
N LEU A 254 2.60 -10.35 22.33
CA LEU A 254 3.20 -9.01 22.37
C LEU A 254 2.92 -8.39 23.75
N PRO A 255 3.85 -7.61 24.34
CA PRO A 255 3.60 -6.94 25.61
C PRO A 255 2.37 -6.05 25.46
N THR A 256 1.37 -6.24 26.33
CA THR A 256 0.25 -5.30 26.44
C THR A 256 0.82 -3.92 26.75
N LEU A 257 0.61 -2.96 25.85
CA LEU A 257 0.93 -1.57 26.13
C LEU A 257 0.15 -1.14 27.39
N PRO A 258 0.75 -0.35 28.30
CA PRO A 258 0.00 0.21 29.41
C PRO A 258 -1.14 1.05 28.84
N THR A 259 -2.36 0.80 29.29
CA THR A 259 -3.45 1.75 29.11
C THR A 259 -3.03 3.06 29.78
N SER A 260 -2.87 4.13 29.01
CA SER A 260 -2.60 5.45 29.59
C SER A 260 -3.77 5.88 30.49
N PRO A 261 -3.50 6.61 31.59
CA PRO A 261 -4.51 7.00 32.59
C PRO A 261 -5.57 7.96 32.06
#